data_AF-A0A843BHK0-F1
#
_entry.id   AF-A0A843BHK0-F1
#
_cell.length_a   1.000
_cell.length_b   1.000
_cell.length_c   1.000
_cell.angle_alpha   90.00
_cell.angle_beta   90.00
_cell.angle_gamma   90.00
#
_symmetry.space_group_name_H-M   'P 1'
#
loop_
_entity.id
_entity.type
_entity.pdbx_description
1 polymer ?
#
loop_
_entity_poly.entity_id
_entity_poly.type
_entity_poly.pdbx_seq_one_letter_code
_entity_poly.pdbx_strand_id
1 'polypeptide(L)'
;MVFGWGKKKAPPPVETVTRIRLEEAPGTAEEVQAKRSQNVVTEASNILHGTNDMIRELTRIRQEMERDDLDMDDVDKRMQPLVIRGKKMLVDALRKNAIEIEPIRAPDDMARVAGELEHRLKRLGNILGKQTRVIHIFAERYALRLKQILEEVEANRKSILGLSGRHQADAGVANAVANGVANVRSLEETVRENAQKHDAAEAETRRLDVQMAKLASEMEMFRESDGYMRLLELRRGLEGHEDARSRLSMEIAARFTSISRPLGRYERISADKEQTALLLRVQRNPYDVMNRREIGAVTELLGNVRRAVVGGSISVKDVDKATEAITRTVESMEGYVDRVEGAEADIQKTRKMIADAEPVRLHEMEREMASLRESKETALRRAAETMAAVNLAVRSIPAEVAEVQRALLRLTGTKYNITYEGPGPQ
;
A
#
# COMPACT_ATOMS: atom_id res chain seq x y z
N MET A 1 41.72 -56.80 43.69
CA MET A 1 40.51 -56.04 43.29
C MET A 1 40.81 -54.56 43.45
N VAL A 2 40.96 -53.84 42.34
CA VAL A 2 41.30 -52.40 42.31
C VAL A 2 39.99 -51.62 42.36
N PHE A 3 39.72 -50.92 43.45
CA PHE A 3 38.56 -50.03 43.56
C PHE A 3 38.91 -48.64 43.01
N GLY A 4 38.42 -48.37 41.81
CA GLY A 4 38.55 -47.08 41.14
C GLY A 4 37.71 -46.00 41.82
N TRP A 5 38.33 -44.85 42.07
CA TRP A 5 37.67 -43.63 42.51
C TRP A 5 36.91 -43.01 41.33
N GLY A 6 35.61 -43.25 41.25
CA GLY A 6 34.74 -42.59 40.29
C GLY A 6 34.56 -41.11 40.65
N LYS A 7 35.12 -40.22 39.84
CA LYS A 7 34.83 -38.77 39.89
C LYS A 7 33.33 -38.57 39.61
N LYS A 8 32.60 -37.97 40.56
CA LYS A 8 31.23 -37.47 40.32
C LYS A 8 31.27 -36.42 39.20
N LYS A 9 30.49 -36.60 38.14
CA LYS A 9 30.30 -35.57 37.09
C LYS A 9 29.68 -34.33 37.74
N ALA A 10 30.29 -33.17 37.51
CA ALA A 10 29.70 -31.88 37.87
C ALA A 10 28.39 -31.68 37.07
N PRO A 11 27.33 -31.09 37.67
CA PRO A 11 26.14 -30.72 36.93
C PRO A 11 26.48 -29.73 35.80
N PRO A 12 25.76 -29.75 34.67
CA PRO A 12 25.99 -28.82 33.56
C PRO A 12 25.83 -27.37 34.04
N PRO A 13 26.57 -26.41 33.47
CA PRO A 13 26.46 -25.00 33.85
C PRO A 13 25.04 -24.53 33.57
N VAL A 14 24.38 -23.95 34.57
CA VAL A 14 23.10 -23.27 34.38
C VAL A 14 23.37 -22.06 33.49
N GLU A 15 22.82 -22.02 32.28
CA GLU A 15 22.85 -20.83 31.43
C GLU A 15 22.15 -19.69 32.17
N THR A 16 22.92 -18.74 32.72
CA THR A 16 22.39 -17.54 33.35
C THR A 16 21.86 -16.61 32.26
N VAL A 17 20.57 -16.72 31.95
CA VAL A 17 19.88 -15.78 31.03
C VAL A 17 19.59 -14.49 31.79
N THR A 18 20.25 -13.40 31.41
CA THR A 18 20.03 -12.07 32.01
C THR A 18 18.71 -11.49 31.48
N ARG A 19 17.85 -10.99 32.37
CA ARG A 19 16.58 -10.35 32.00
C ARG A 19 16.72 -8.84 32.10
N ILE A 20 16.27 -8.14 31.06
CA ILE A 20 16.22 -6.67 30.99
C ILE A 20 14.92 -6.22 30.31
N ARG A 21 14.56 -4.95 30.47
CA ARG A 21 13.48 -4.31 29.68
C ARG A 21 14.02 -3.85 28.33
N LEU A 22 13.15 -3.76 27.33
CA LEU A 22 13.54 -3.26 26.00
C LEU A 22 14.16 -1.86 26.08
N GLU A 23 13.60 -1.00 26.93
CA GLU A 23 14.07 0.37 27.19
C GLU A 23 15.50 0.43 27.76
N GLU A 24 15.94 -0.63 28.44
CA GLU A 24 17.26 -0.73 29.09
C GLU A 24 18.33 -1.27 28.12
N ALA A 25 17.93 -1.84 26.99
CA ALA A 25 18.83 -2.42 26.00
C ALA A 25 19.86 -1.42 25.43
N PRO A 26 19.49 -0.18 25.06
CA PRO A 26 20.46 0.79 24.55
C PRO A 26 21.51 1.17 25.60
N GLY A 27 21.10 1.40 26.85
CA GLY A 27 22.02 1.71 27.94
C GLY A 27 22.99 0.56 28.24
N THR A 28 22.49 -0.68 28.20
CA THR A 28 23.33 -1.88 28.34
C THR A 28 24.37 -1.98 27.22
N ALA A 29 23.97 -1.68 25.98
CA ALA A 29 24.88 -1.69 24.84
C ALA A 29 25.94 -0.59 24.94
N GLU A 30 25.55 0.64 25.29
CA GLU A 30 26.46 1.77 25.49
C GLU A 30 27.48 1.49 26.60
N GLU A 31 27.06 0.92 27.73
CA GLU A 31 27.96 0.63 28.85
C GLU A 31 29.06 -0.38 28.44
N VAL A 32 28.67 -1.46 27.74
CA VAL A 32 29.60 -2.47 27.27
C VAL A 32 30.51 -1.90 26.18
N GLN A 33 29.97 -1.12 25.24
CA GLN A 33 30.75 -0.44 24.21
C GLN A 33 31.77 0.51 24.83
N ALA A 34 31.39 1.32 25.83
CA ALA A 34 32.28 2.26 26.50
C ALA A 34 33.44 1.53 27.20
N LYS A 35 33.14 0.45 27.94
CA LYS A 35 34.16 -0.40 28.58
C LYS A 35 35.13 -1.00 27.55
N ARG A 36 34.59 -1.54 26.46
CA ARG A 36 35.43 -2.10 25.38
C ARG A 36 36.24 -1.03 24.66
N SER A 37 35.68 0.15 24.44
CA SER A 37 36.37 1.32 23.87
C SER A 37 37.59 1.71 24.70
N GLN A 38 37.43 1.77 26.03
CA GLN A 38 38.54 2.05 26.94
C GLN A 38 39.62 0.95 26.88
N ASN A 39 39.21 -0.32 26.77
CA ASN A 39 40.14 -1.43 26.66
C ASN A 39 40.95 -1.38 25.36
N VAL A 40 40.31 -1.14 24.21
CA VAL A 40 41.02 -1.07 22.93
C VAL A 40 41.96 0.14 22.85
N VAL A 41 41.60 1.29 23.44
CA VAL A 41 42.50 2.45 23.56
C VAL A 41 43.72 2.09 24.41
N THR A 42 43.51 1.42 25.55
CA THR A 42 44.60 0.97 26.41
C THR A 42 45.54 -0.01 25.69
N GLU A 43 44.98 -1.00 25.01
CA GLU A 43 45.74 -2.00 24.24
C GLU A 43 46.54 -1.34 23.10
N ALA A 44 45.90 -0.46 22.34
CA ALA A 44 46.55 0.27 21.25
C ALA A 44 47.66 1.20 21.76
N SER A 45 47.45 1.87 22.89
CA SER A 45 48.45 2.74 23.52
C SER A 45 49.69 1.96 23.95
N ASN A 46 49.51 0.77 24.53
CA ASN A 46 50.62 -0.12 24.89
C ASN A 46 51.40 -0.61 23.65
N ILE A 47 50.70 -0.99 22.57
CA ILE A 47 51.34 -1.36 21.31
C ILE A 47 52.13 -0.18 20.73
N LEU A 48 51.56 1.02 20.78
CA LEU A 48 52.25 2.23 20.30
C LEU A 48 53.46 2.57 21.16
N HIS A 49 53.40 2.37 22.47
CA HIS A 49 54.55 2.58 23.36
C HIS A 49 55.74 1.71 22.95
N GLY A 50 55.52 0.40 22.77
CA GLY A 50 56.56 -0.51 22.25
C GLY A 50 57.01 -0.16 20.83
N THR A 51 56.10 0.38 20.00
CA THR A 51 56.45 0.89 18.66
C THR A 51 57.36 2.12 18.74
N ASN A 52 57.13 3.02 19.69
CA ASN A 52 58.00 4.17 19.91
C ASN A 52 59.39 3.75 20.42
N ASP A 53 59.49 2.69 21.22
CA ASP A 53 60.80 2.12 21.60
C ASP A 53 61.59 1.61 20.38
N MET A 54 60.91 0.95 19.43
CA MET A 54 61.51 0.56 18.16
C MET A 54 61.93 1.77 17.30
N ILE A 55 61.13 2.84 17.30
CA ILE A 55 61.47 4.10 16.60
C ILE A 55 62.71 4.77 17.22
N ARG A 56 62.86 4.71 18.55
CA ARG A 56 64.09 5.16 19.24
C ARG A 56 65.30 4.33 18.80
N GLU A 57 65.11 3.02 18.59
CA GLU A 57 66.19 2.17 18.09
C GLU A 57 66.59 2.53 16.65
N LEU A 58 65.63 2.84 15.77
CA LEU A 58 65.94 3.40 14.43
C LEU A 58 66.74 4.71 14.52
N THR A 59 66.45 5.54 15.53
CA THR A 59 67.19 6.77 15.80
C THR A 59 68.63 6.49 16.23
N ARG A 60 68.87 5.45 17.03
CA ARG A 60 70.22 4.99 17.41
C ARG A 60 70.98 4.46 16.22
N ILE A 61 70.38 3.58 15.41
CA ILE A 61 70.98 3.05 14.18
C ILE A 61 71.39 4.21 13.26
N ARG A 62 70.53 5.23 13.10
CA ARG A 62 70.88 6.43 12.34
C ARG A 62 72.14 7.11 12.89
N GLN A 63 72.23 7.33 14.20
CA GLN A 63 73.39 7.99 14.84
C GLN A 63 74.68 7.17 14.69
N GLU A 64 74.60 5.85 14.80
CA GLU A 64 75.73 4.95 14.59
C GLU A 64 76.19 4.98 13.12
N MET A 65 75.25 4.89 12.18
CA MET A 65 75.54 5.03 10.74
C MET A 65 76.16 6.39 10.38
N GLU A 66 75.76 7.48 11.06
CA GLU A 66 76.35 8.81 10.87
C GLU A 66 77.83 8.86 11.30
N ARG A 67 78.18 8.13 12.36
CA ARG A 67 79.53 8.10 12.96
C ARG A 67 80.47 7.07 12.34
N ASP A 68 79.93 6.04 11.71
CA ASP A 68 80.75 5.02 11.05
C ASP A 68 81.41 5.57 9.80
N ASP A 69 82.73 5.57 9.77
CA ASP A 69 83.46 5.83 8.53
C ASP A 69 83.37 4.62 7.59
N LEU A 70 83.22 4.91 6.30
CA LEU A 70 83.23 3.91 5.25
C LEU A 70 84.66 3.39 5.11
N ASP A 71 84.88 2.10 5.35
CA ASP A 71 86.08 1.44 4.84
C ASP A 71 85.95 1.32 3.32
N MET A 72 86.75 2.10 2.61
CA MET A 72 86.65 2.29 1.16
C MET A 72 87.74 1.53 0.41
N ASP A 73 88.60 0.80 1.12
CA ASP A 73 89.75 0.10 0.54
C ASP A 73 89.31 -1.07 -0.36
N ASP A 74 88.18 -1.71 -0.02
CA ASP A 74 87.59 -2.83 -0.76
C ASP A 74 86.47 -2.41 -1.75
N VAL A 75 86.20 -1.10 -1.89
CA VAL A 75 85.12 -0.58 -2.74
C VAL A 75 85.69 0.02 -4.03
N ASP A 76 85.20 -0.44 -5.20
CA ASP A 76 85.56 0.13 -6.51
C ASP A 76 85.46 1.67 -6.49
N LYS A 77 86.55 2.36 -6.88
CA LYS A 77 86.65 3.83 -6.93
C LYS A 77 85.50 4.48 -7.72
N ARG A 78 84.92 3.80 -8.71
CA ARG A 78 83.77 4.29 -9.49
C ARG A 78 82.44 4.19 -8.73
N MET A 79 82.36 3.31 -7.73
CA MET A 79 81.17 3.08 -6.90
C MET A 79 81.18 3.93 -5.62
N GLN A 80 82.35 4.40 -5.19
CA GLN A 80 82.51 5.22 -3.98
C GLN A 80 81.53 6.42 -3.89
N PRO A 81 81.31 7.24 -4.95
CA PRO A 81 80.35 8.35 -4.88
C PRO A 81 78.89 7.91 -4.72
N LEU A 82 78.54 6.73 -5.25
CA LEU A 82 77.18 6.16 -5.15
C LEU A 82 76.93 5.66 -3.72
N VAL A 83 77.92 5.01 -3.10
CA VAL A 83 77.84 4.51 -1.73
C VAL A 83 77.71 5.67 -0.72
N ILE A 84 78.52 6.73 -0.87
CA ILE A 84 78.44 7.94 -0.03
C ILE A 84 77.05 8.60 -0.17
N ARG A 85 76.55 8.74 -1.40
CA ARG A 85 75.23 9.33 -1.66
C ARG A 85 74.12 8.47 -1.07
N GLY A 86 74.18 7.15 -1.23
CA GLY A 86 73.20 6.22 -0.69
C GLY A 86 73.16 6.22 0.85
N LYS A 87 74.33 6.26 1.51
CA LYS A 87 74.45 6.45 2.97
C LYS A 87 73.73 7.71 3.42
N LYS A 88 74.00 8.85 2.76
CA LYS A 88 73.34 10.13 3.08
C LYS A 88 71.82 10.04 2.92
N MET A 89 71.33 9.41 1.85
CA MET A 89 69.90 9.21 1.63
C MET A 89 69.25 8.34 2.71
N LEU A 90 69.92 7.28 3.18
CA LEU A 90 69.43 6.42 4.26
C LEU A 90 69.37 7.16 5.60
N VAL A 91 70.42 7.90 5.94
CA VAL A 91 70.46 8.73 7.15
C VAL A 91 69.36 9.79 7.12
N ASP A 92 69.19 10.50 6.01
CA ASP A 92 68.14 11.51 5.85
C ASP A 92 66.73 10.90 5.92
N ALA A 93 66.55 9.68 5.40
CA ALA A 93 65.30 8.95 5.50
C ALA A 93 64.95 8.61 6.95
N LEU A 94 65.90 8.05 7.70
CA LEU A 94 65.74 7.73 9.10
C LEU A 94 65.49 9.00 9.92
N ARG A 95 66.24 10.07 9.68
CA ARG A 95 66.06 11.37 10.35
C ARG A 95 64.64 11.92 10.22
N LYS A 96 64.01 11.77 9.05
CA LYS A 96 62.66 12.30 8.77
C LYS A 96 61.53 11.37 9.21
N ASN A 97 61.77 10.06 9.38
CA ASN A 97 60.72 9.07 9.57
C ASN A 97 60.79 8.32 10.92
N ALA A 98 61.96 8.28 11.56
CA ALA A 98 62.15 7.72 12.90
C ALA A 98 61.91 8.81 13.97
N ILE A 99 60.69 9.35 13.99
CA ILE A 99 60.23 10.34 14.97
C ILE A 99 59.15 9.66 15.82
N GLU A 100 59.14 9.85 17.13
CA GLU A 100 58.08 9.25 17.96
C GLU A 100 56.69 9.74 17.51
N ILE A 101 55.70 8.86 17.61
CA ILE A 101 54.31 9.18 17.31
C ILE A 101 53.60 9.52 18.62
N GLU A 102 52.71 10.51 18.56
CA GLU A 102 51.90 10.94 19.70
C GLU A 102 51.05 9.79 20.29
N PRO A 103 50.89 9.72 21.63
CA PRO A 103 50.12 8.66 22.26
C PRO A 103 48.66 8.60 21.80
N ILE A 104 48.11 7.39 21.72
CA ILE A 104 46.69 7.14 21.48
C ILE A 104 45.92 7.44 22.77
N ARG A 105 45.01 8.42 22.73
CA ARG A 105 44.17 8.84 23.86
C ARG A 105 42.69 8.60 23.62
N ALA A 106 42.28 8.54 22.35
CA ALA A 106 40.92 8.27 21.93
C ALA A 106 40.87 7.22 20.81
N PRO A 107 39.71 6.58 20.58
CA PRO A 107 39.59 5.58 19.51
C PRO A 107 39.95 6.12 18.11
N ASP A 108 39.59 7.38 17.84
CA ASP A 108 39.87 8.04 16.56
C ASP A 108 41.37 8.20 16.26
N ASP A 109 42.22 8.20 17.30
CA ASP A 109 43.67 8.25 17.13
C ASP A 109 44.22 6.98 16.47
N MET A 110 43.58 5.82 16.67
CA MET A 110 44.12 4.53 16.21
C MET A 110 44.26 4.48 14.68
N ALA A 111 43.23 4.94 13.96
CA ALA A 111 43.25 4.98 12.49
C ALA A 111 44.30 5.98 11.97
N ARG A 112 44.40 7.15 12.62
CA ARG A 112 45.40 8.17 12.31
C ARG A 112 46.82 7.64 12.49
N VAL A 113 47.11 7.05 13.65
CA VAL A 113 48.41 6.46 13.98
C VAL A 113 48.77 5.32 13.03
N ALA A 114 47.82 4.43 12.73
CA ALA A 114 48.05 3.34 11.78
C ALA A 114 48.40 3.87 10.38
N GLY A 115 47.73 4.92 9.91
CA GLY A 115 48.03 5.57 8.64
C GLY A 115 49.40 6.29 8.64
N GLU A 116 49.76 6.92 9.75
CA GLU A 116 51.06 7.57 9.90
C GLU A 116 52.21 6.55 9.88
N LEU A 117 52.08 5.44 10.62
CA LEU A 117 53.03 4.32 10.59
C LEU A 117 53.15 3.74 9.19
N GLU A 118 52.04 3.54 8.48
CA GLU A 118 52.04 3.04 7.09
C GLU A 118 52.87 3.94 6.18
N HIS A 119 52.66 5.25 6.28
CA HIS A 119 53.34 6.21 5.43
C HIS A 119 54.84 6.26 5.71
N ARG A 120 55.23 6.21 7.00
CA ARG A 120 56.63 6.16 7.44
C ARG A 120 57.31 4.86 6.99
N LEU A 121 56.65 3.71 7.17
CA LEU A 121 57.13 2.39 6.72
C LEU A 121 57.33 2.36 5.21
N LYS A 122 56.37 2.85 4.42
CA LYS A 122 56.50 2.92 2.95
C LYS A 122 57.69 3.77 2.53
N ARG A 123 57.90 4.93 3.16
CA ARG A 123 59.06 5.80 2.84
C ARG A 123 60.39 5.14 3.21
N LEU A 124 60.49 4.53 4.39
CA LEU A 124 61.69 3.81 4.82
C LEU A 124 61.96 2.59 3.94
N GLY A 125 60.96 1.75 3.69
CA GLY A 125 61.06 0.57 2.82
C GLY A 125 61.46 0.92 1.39
N ASN A 126 60.89 1.98 0.80
CA ASN A 126 61.27 2.45 -0.53
C ASN A 126 62.74 2.87 -0.62
N ILE A 127 63.25 3.57 0.38
CA ILE A 127 64.64 4.05 0.39
C ILE A 127 65.60 2.88 0.65
N LEU A 128 65.26 1.99 1.59
CA LEU A 128 66.04 0.79 1.87
C LEU A 128 66.11 -0.12 0.64
N GLY A 129 64.99 -0.37 -0.04
CA GLY A 129 64.95 -1.18 -1.26
C GLY A 129 65.73 -0.58 -2.44
N LYS A 130 65.72 0.75 -2.60
CA LYS A 130 66.52 1.45 -3.62
C LYS A 130 68.02 1.44 -3.33
N GLN A 131 68.39 1.40 -2.05
CA GLN A 131 69.79 1.47 -1.60
C GLN A 131 70.33 0.10 -1.15
N THR A 132 69.68 -1.02 -1.50
CA THR A 132 70.07 -2.39 -1.12
C THR A 132 71.55 -2.69 -1.33
N ARG A 133 72.13 -2.29 -2.47
CA ARG A 133 73.57 -2.45 -2.75
C ARG A 133 74.46 -1.65 -1.80
N VAL A 134 74.07 -0.44 -1.44
CA VAL A 134 74.79 0.40 -0.48
C VAL A 134 74.66 -0.17 0.93
N ILE A 135 73.51 -0.74 1.27
CA ILE A 135 73.28 -1.42 2.55
C ILE A 135 74.18 -2.65 2.69
N HIS A 136 74.32 -3.46 1.65
CA HIS A 136 75.21 -4.64 1.68
C HIS A 136 76.70 -4.27 1.78
N ILE A 137 77.13 -3.16 1.20
CA ILE A 137 78.54 -2.73 1.22
C ILE A 137 78.88 -2.00 2.53
N PHE A 138 77.99 -1.16 3.04
CA PHE A 138 78.30 -0.23 4.13
C PHE A 138 77.60 -0.55 5.46
N ALA A 139 76.41 -1.14 5.40
CA ALA A 139 75.51 -1.23 6.54
C ALA A 139 75.05 -2.67 6.81
N GLU A 140 75.85 -3.67 6.44
CA GLU A 140 75.48 -5.09 6.57
C GLU A 140 75.09 -5.43 8.01
N ARG A 141 75.84 -4.91 8.99
CA ARG A 141 75.57 -5.06 10.44
C ARG A 141 74.26 -4.43 10.91
N TYR A 142 73.75 -3.42 10.18
CA TYR A 142 72.48 -2.75 10.47
C TYR A 142 71.30 -3.30 9.69
N ALA A 143 71.56 -3.94 8.54
CA ALA A 143 70.54 -4.39 7.61
C ALA A 143 69.53 -5.35 8.24
N LEU A 144 70.03 -6.34 8.98
CA LEU A 144 69.18 -7.31 9.70
C LEU A 144 68.31 -6.62 10.76
N ARG A 145 68.91 -5.71 11.53
CA ARG A 145 68.23 -5.00 12.62
C ARG A 145 67.17 -4.02 12.10
N LEU A 146 67.47 -3.29 11.04
CA LEU A 146 66.52 -2.42 10.34
C LEU A 146 65.34 -3.23 9.81
N LYS A 147 65.61 -4.38 9.19
CA LYS A 147 64.56 -5.27 8.70
C LYS A 147 63.64 -5.74 9.83
N GLN A 148 64.21 -6.26 10.91
CA GLN A 148 63.45 -6.74 12.07
C GLN A 148 62.56 -5.65 12.66
N ILE A 149 63.12 -4.45 12.89
CA ILE A 149 62.34 -3.33 13.42
C ILE A 149 61.18 -2.96 12.49
N LEU A 150 61.41 -2.89 11.17
CA LEU A 150 60.34 -2.52 10.22
C LEU A 150 59.25 -3.59 10.14
N GLU A 151 59.61 -4.87 10.25
CA GLU A 151 58.65 -5.99 10.29
C GLU A 151 57.79 -5.93 11.56
N GLU A 152 58.39 -5.66 12.73
CA GLU A 152 57.67 -5.51 14.00
C GLU A 152 56.78 -4.26 14.02
N VAL A 153 57.26 -3.12 13.50
CA VAL A 153 56.46 -1.89 13.37
C VAL A 153 55.25 -2.11 12.44
N GLU A 154 55.42 -2.86 11.35
CA GLU A 154 54.31 -3.24 10.45
C GLU A 154 53.30 -4.18 11.14
N ALA A 155 53.77 -5.14 11.94
CA ALA A 155 52.90 -6.01 12.73
C ALA A 155 52.09 -5.22 13.78
N ASN A 156 52.74 -4.28 14.47
CA ASN A 156 52.08 -3.39 15.43
C ASN A 156 51.06 -2.48 14.76
N ARG A 157 51.39 -1.91 13.59
CA ARG A 157 50.46 -1.13 12.79
C ARG A 157 49.19 -1.92 12.43
N LYS A 158 49.35 -3.15 11.93
CA LYS A 158 48.20 -4.02 11.62
C LYS A 158 47.35 -4.31 12.86
N SER A 159 47.99 -4.50 14.00
CA SER A 159 47.30 -4.75 15.28
C SER A 159 46.49 -3.53 15.74
N ILE A 160 47.06 -2.31 15.67
CA ILE A 160 46.36 -1.05 15.96
C ILE A 160 45.18 -0.84 14.97
N LEU A 161 45.38 -1.14 13.69
CA LEU A 161 44.32 -1.04 12.69
C LEU A 161 43.19 -2.05 12.97
N GLY A 162 43.53 -3.28 13.36
CA GLY A 162 42.55 -4.30 13.76
C GLY A 162 41.76 -3.90 15.02
N LEU A 163 42.41 -3.25 15.99
CA LEU A 163 41.75 -2.66 17.17
C LEU A 163 40.74 -1.57 16.78
N SER A 164 41.12 -0.69 15.85
CA SER A 164 40.20 0.32 15.29
C SER A 164 38.99 -0.32 14.61
N GLY A 165 39.21 -1.35 13.78
CA GLY A 165 38.12 -2.09 13.14
C GLY A 165 37.18 -2.78 14.14
N ARG A 166 37.72 -3.36 15.22
CA ARG A 166 36.90 -3.94 16.31
C ARG A 166 36.04 -2.88 17.00
N HIS A 167 36.61 -1.71 17.31
CA HIS A 167 35.86 -0.60 17.91
C HIS A 167 34.69 -0.15 17.02
N GLN A 168 34.94 0.03 15.73
CA GLN A 168 33.91 0.43 14.77
C GLN A 168 32.81 -0.62 14.62
N ALA A 169 33.18 -1.91 14.60
CA ALA A 169 32.22 -3.00 14.57
C ALA A 169 31.30 -2.97 15.81
N ASP A 170 31.88 -2.88 17.02
CA ASP A 170 31.12 -2.80 18.27
C ASP A 170 30.19 -1.59 18.31
N ALA A 171 30.66 -0.42 17.85
CA ALA A 171 29.82 0.78 17.72
C ALA A 171 28.64 0.57 16.74
N GLY A 172 28.88 -0.10 15.61
CA GLY A 172 27.82 -0.47 14.67
C GLY A 172 26.78 -1.41 15.29
N VAL A 173 27.20 -2.35 16.13
CA VAL A 173 26.26 -3.23 16.86
C VAL A 173 25.47 -2.46 17.92
N ALA A 174 26.09 -1.57 18.67
CA ALA A 174 25.40 -0.74 19.67
C ALA A 174 24.35 0.18 19.01
N ASN A 175 24.69 0.79 17.87
CA ASN A 175 23.73 1.57 17.08
C ASN A 175 22.57 0.71 16.56
N ALA A 176 22.82 -0.55 16.16
CA ALA A 176 21.75 -1.45 15.76
C ALA A 176 20.78 -1.78 16.91
N VAL A 177 21.28 -1.90 18.15
CA VAL A 177 20.44 -2.03 19.35
C VAL A 177 19.56 -0.79 19.53
N ALA A 178 20.15 0.41 19.49
CA ALA A 178 19.41 1.66 19.65
C ALA A 178 18.34 1.85 18.55
N ASN A 179 18.67 1.56 17.30
CA ASN A 179 17.75 1.63 16.17
C ASN A 179 16.61 0.61 16.29
N GLY A 180 16.89 -0.64 16.69
CA GLY A 180 15.85 -1.64 16.89
C GLY A 180 14.85 -1.23 17.98
N VAL A 181 15.32 -0.63 19.08
CA VAL A 181 14.44 -0.08 20.12
C VAL A 181 13.61 1.10 19.58
N ALA A 182 14.22 1.99 18.79
CA ALA A 182 13.51 3.10 18.14
C ALA A 182 12.43 2.60 17.15
N ASN A 183 12.72 1.55 16.37
CA ASN A 183 11.75 0.91 15.48
C ASN A 183 10.54 0.38 16.25
N VAL A 184 10.77 -0.31 17.38
CA VAL A 184 9.67 -0.80 18.22
C VAL A 184 8.81 0.37 18.71
N ARG A 185 9.41 1.47 19.19
CA ARG A 185 8.66 2.66 19.61
C ARG A 185 7.83 3.28 18.48
N SER A 186 8.37 3.33 17.26
CA SER A 186 7.64 3.81 16.08
C SER A 186 6.46 2.90 15.71
N LEU A 187 6.62 1.58 15.85
CA LEU A 187 5.54 0.62 15.67
C LEU A 187 4.45 0.80 16.76
N GLU A 188 4.83 1.04 18.01
CA GLU A 188 3.88 1.33 19.09
C GLU A 188 3.07 2.61 18.85
N GLU A 189 3.72 3.65 18.33
CA GLU A 189 3.04 4.88 17.94
C GLU A 189 2.04 4.62 16.81
N THR A 190 2.45 3.85 15.80
CA THR A 190 1.56 3.41 14.72
C THR A 190 0.36 2.63 15.26
N VAL A 191 0.56 1.73 16.23
CA VAL A 191 -0.53 0.99 16.89
C VAL A 191 -1.47 1.95 17.61
N ARG A 192 -0.94 2.87 18.41
CA ARG A 192 -1.73 3.81 19.21
C ARG A 192 -2.59 4.73 18.33
N GLU A 193 -1.99 5.33 17.31
CA GLU A 193 -2.71 6.23 16.39
C GLU A 193 -3.79 5.50 15.60
N ASN A 194 -3.49 4.32 15.08
CA ASN A 194 -4.47 3.57 14.29
C ASN A 194 -5.57 2.96 15.18
N ALA A 195 -5.27 2.58 16.42
CA ALA A 195 -6.29 2.17 17.38
C ALA A 195 -7.28 3.32 17.69
N GLN A 196 -6.78 4.53 17.90
CA GLN A 196 -7.65 5.70 18.11
C GLN A 196 -8.52 5.99 16.87
N LYS A 197 -7.95 5.92 15.67
CA LYS A 197 -8.69 6.09 14.41
C LYS A 197 -9.73 4.98 14.20
N HIS A 198 -9.40 3.75 14.56
CA HIS A 198 -10.31 2.61 14.53
C HIS A 198 -11.52 2.85 15.44
N ASP A 199 -11.28 3.22 16.70
CA ASP A 199 -12.34 3.45 17.68
C ASP A 199 -13.24 4.61 17.28
N ALA A 200 -12.67 5.66 16.67
CA ALA A 200 -13.44 6.77 16.11
C ALA A 200 -14.33 6.31 14.94
N ALA A 201 -13.82 5.48 14.03
CA ALA A 201 -14.58 4.94 12.91
C ALA A 201 -15.69 3.98 13.36
N GLU A 202 -15.46 3.19 14.42
CA GLU A 202 -16.51 2.38 15.04
C GLU A 202 -17.59 3.24 15.69
N ALA A 203 -17.21 4.28 16.43
CA ALA A 203 -18.16 5.19 17.06
C ALA A 203 -19.02 5.93 16.01
N GLU A 204 -18.42 6.34 14.89
CA GLU A 204 -19.13 6.90 13.74
C GLU A 204 -20.13 5.89 13.15
N THR A 205 -19.70 4.64 12.96
CA THR A 205 -20.57 3.56 12.46
C THR A 205 -21.79 3.36 13.37
N ARG A 206 -21.59 3.32 14.70
CA ARG A 206 -22.68 3.19 15.68
C ARG A 206 -23.64 4.39 15.64
N ARG A 207 -23.11 5.60 15.48
CA ARG A 207 -23.93 6.82 15.32
C ARG A 207 -24.77 6.77 14.05
N LEU A 208 -24.18 6.36 12.93
CA LEU A 208 -24.88 6.20 11.66
C LEU A 208 -25.98 5.14 11.75
N ASP A 209 -25.74 4.04 12.47
CA ASP A 209 -26.76 3.01 12.72
C ASP A 209 -27.99 3.55 13.47
N VAL A 210 -27.78 4.38 14.49
CA VAL A 210 -28.88 5.03 15.21
C VAL A 210 -29.65 5.98 14.29
N GLN A 211 -28.97 6.76 13.46
CA GLN A 211 -29.62 7.66 12.49
C GLN A 211 -30.43 6.89 11.45
N MET A 212 -29.86 5.82 10.89
CA MET A 212 -30.54 4.95 9.93
C MET A 212 -31.77 4.28 10.54
N ALA A 213 -31.69 3.80 11.79
CA ALA A 213 -32.83 3.20 12.49
C ALA A 213 -33.96 4.21 12.70
N LYS A 214 -33.61 5.44 13.11
CA LYS A 214 -34.59 6.53 13.27
C LYS A 214 -35.27 6.85 11.94
N LEU A 215 -34.50 7.06 10.87
CA LEU A 215 -35.02 7.38 9.55
C LEU A 215 -35.89 6.25 8.98
N ALA A 216 -35.51 4.99 9.21
CA ALA A 216 -36.32 3.83 8.84
C ALA A 216 -37.69 3.83 9.52
N SER A 217 -37.73 4.11 10.83
CA SER A 217 -39.00 4.24 11.57
C SER A 217 -39.84 5.42 11.06
N GLU A 218 -39.22 6.56 10.75
CA GLU A 218 -39.93 7.70 10.15
C GLU A 218 -40.53 7.34 8.78
N MET A 219 -39.80 6.59 7.95
CA MET A 219 -40.29 6.12 6.64
C MET A 219 -41.45 5.14 6.79
N GLU A 220 -41.40 4.26 7.78
CA GLU A 220 -42.47 3.30 8.07
C GLU A 220 -43.75 4.03 8.49
N MET A 221 -43.67 4.96 9.45
CA MET A 221 -44.80 5.82 9.84
C MET A 221 -45.36 6.61 8.65
N PHE A 222 -44.49 7.08 7.74
CA PHE A 222 -44.93 7.76 6.53
C PHE A 222 -45.74 6.84 5.61
N ARG A 223 -45.29 5.59 5.43
CA ARG A 223 -45.96 4.58 4.60
C ARG A 223 -47.28 4.09 5.22
N GLU A 224 -47.42 4.18 6.53
CA GLU A 224 -48.68 3.88 7.23
C GLU A 224 -49.67 5.06 7.21
N SER A 225 -49.25 6.24 6.74
CA SER A 225 -50.13 7.41 6.70
C SER A 225 -51.29 7.23 5.72
N ASP A 226 -52.46 7.78 6.08
CA ASP A 226 -53.65 7.78 5.24
C ASP A 226 -53.40 8.36 3.84
N GLY A 227 -52.51 9.37 3.74
CA GLY A 227 -52.13 9.98 2.47
C GLY A 227 -51.38 9.02 1.55
N TYR A 228 -50.45 8.22 2.09
CA TYR A 228 -49.72 7.22 1.31
C TYR A 228 -50.61 6.03 0.94
N MET A 229 -51.45 5.56 1.86
CA MET A 229 -52.44 4.51 1.58
C MET A 229 -53.39 4.93 0.45
N ARG A 230 -53.86 6.18 0.47
CA ARG A 230 -54.69 6.72 -0.61
C ARG A 230 -53.97 6.82 -1.94
N LEU A 231 -52.67 7.12 -1.95
CA LEU A 231 -51.84 7.06 -3.16
C LEU A 231 -51.75 5.64 -3.72
N LEU A 232 -51.60 4.62 -2.85
CA LEU A 232 -51.61 3.22 -3.27
C LEU A 232 -52.96 2.82 -3.88
N GLU A 233 -54.06 3.25 -3.27
CA GLU A 233 -55.41 3.04 -3.82
C GLU A 233 -55.58 3.69 -5.19
N LEU A 234 -55.12 4.94 -5.37
CA LEU A 234 -55.15 5.62 -6.66
C LEU A 234 -54.34 4.87 -7.73
N ARG A 235 -53.15 4.35 -7.38
CA ARG A 235 -52.32 3.54 -8.29
C ARG A 235 -53.04 2.25 -8.70
N ARG A 236 -53.66 1.56 -7.75
CA ARG A 236 -54.47 0.35 -8.02
C ARG A 236 -55.68 0.66 -8.89
N GLY A 237 -56.33 1.80 -8.65
CA GLY A 237 -57.44 2.29 -9.48
C GLY A 237 -56.99 2.56 -10.91
N LEU A 238 -55.82 3.20 -11.10
CA LEU A 238 -55.23 3.44 -12.42
C LEU A 238 -54.99 2.13 -13.18
N GLU A 239 -54.40 1.12 -12.54
CA GLU A 239 -54.23 -0.21 -13.13
C GLU A 239 -55.59 -0.80 -13.58
N GLY A 240 -56.62 -0.70 -12.73
CA GLY A 240 -57.98 -1.12 -13.08
C GLY A 240 -58.56 -0.37 -14.29
N HIS A 241 -58.33 0.93 -14.40
CA HIS A 241 -58.75 1.73 -15.56
C HIS A 241 -57.98 1.34 -16.83
N GLU A 242 -56.68 1.07 -16.74
CA GLU A 242 -55.84 0.63 -17.86
C GLU A 242 -56.22 -0.78 -18.35
N ASP A 243 -56.60 -1.67 -17.44
CA ASP A 243 -57.17 -2.98 -17.75
C ASP A 243 -58.53 -2.85 -18.45
N ALA A 244 -59.42 -1.98 -17.95
CA ALA A 244 -60.72 -1.72 -18.57
C ALA A 244 -60.57 -1.15 -19.99
N ARG A 245 -59.63 -0.22 -20.18
CA ARG A 245 -59.25 0.32 -21.49
C ARG A 245 -58.79 -0.80 -22.43
N SER A 246 -57.94 -1.70 -21.94
CA SER A 246 -57.43 -2.82 -22.74
C SER A 246 -58.55 -3.78 -23.16
N ARG A 247 -59.49 -4.09 -22.26
CA ARG A 247 -60.68 -4.91 -22.58
C ARG A 247 -61.58 -4.22 -23.60
N LEU A 248 -61.80 -2.92 -23.47
CA LEU A 248 -62.58 -2.13 -24.43
C LEU A 248 -61.91 -2.12 -25.82
N SER A 249 -60.59 -1.98 -25.88
CA SER A 249 -59.82 -2.09 -27.12
C SER A 249 -59.99 -3.45 -27.79
N MET A 250 -59.92 -4.55 -27.02
CA MET A 250 -60.17 -5.90 -27.55
C MET A 250 -61.61 -6.07 -28.05
N GLU A 251 -62.61 -5.53 -27.34
CA GLU A 251 -64.02 -5.57 -27.75
C GLU A 251 -64.25 -4.85 -29.08
N ILE A 252 -63.71 -3.63 -29.22
CA ILE A 252 -63.79 -2.84 -30.45
C ILE A 252 -63.07 -3.56 -31.59
N ALA A 253 -61.85 -4.06 -31.34
CA ALA A 253 -61.10 -4.83 -32.34
C ALA A 253 -61.90 -6.05 -32.82
N ALA A 254 -62.50 -6.81 -31.91
CA ALA A 254 -63.34 -7.96 -32.23
C ALA A 254 -64.53 -7.57 -33.12
N ARG A 255 -65.22 -6.46 -32.83
CA ARG A 255 -66.29 -5.95 -33.71
C ARG A 255 -65.78 -5.68 -35.13
N PHE A 256 -64.62 -5.02 -35.27
CA PHE A 256 -64.04 -4.67 -36.55
C PHE A 256 -63.48 -5.88 -37.34
N THR A 257 -63.08 -6.98 -36.67
CA THR A 257 -62.66 -8.20 -37.39
C THR A 257 -63.76 -8.75 -38.30
N SER A 258 -65.03 -8.60 -37.91
CA SER A 258 -66.19 -9.09 -38.67
C SER A 258 -66.37 -8.40 -40.03
N ILE A 259 -65.80 -7.21 -40.21
CA ILE A 259 -65.85 -6.41 -41.43
C ILE A 259 -64.49 -6.24 -42.12
N SER A 260 -63.45 -6.91 -41.62
CA SER A 260 -62.07 -6.84 -42.13
C SER A 260 -61.96 -7.13 -43.64
N ARG A 261 -62.69 -8.13 -44.15
CA ARG A 261 -62.66 -8.52 -45.56
C ARG A 261 -63.25 -7.44 -46.49
N PRO A 262 -64.46 -6.90 -46.24
CA PRO A 262 -64.95 -5.71 -46.95
C PRO A 262 -63.95 -4.54 -46.91
N LEU A 263 -63.39 -4.23 -45.73
CA LEU A 263 -62.44 -3.12 -45.56
C LEU A 263 -61.16 -3.31 -46.42
N GLY A 264 -60.53 -4.47 -46.37
CA GLY A 264 -59.30 -4.75 -47.14
C GLY A 264 -59.52 -4.87 -48.65
N ARG A 265 -60.76 -5.05 -49.10
CA ARG A 265 -61.11 -4.97 -50.54
C ARG A 265 -61.40 -3.54 -50.97
N TYR A 266 -62.06 -2.74 -50.12
CA TYR A 266 -62.31 -1.33 -50.37
C TYR A 266 -61.01 -0.53 -50.53
N GLU A 267 -59.98 -0.88 -49.76
CA GLU A 267 -58.62 -0.30 -49.87
C GLU A 267 -58.06 -0.33 -51.30
N ARG A 268 -58.37 -1.37 -52.08
CA ARG A 268 -57.83 -1.57 -53.43
C ARG A 268 -58.53 -0.76 -54.51
N ILE A 269 -59.71 -0.23 -54.20
CA ILE A 269 -60.57 0.52 -55.15
C ILE A 269 -60.77 1.97 -54.72
N SER A 270 -60.36 2.34 -53.51
CA SER A 270 -60.39 3.72 -53.02
C SER A 270 -59.34 4.56 -53.75
N ALA A 271 -59.78 5.62 -54.44
CA ALA A 271 -58.89 6.59 -55.09
C ALA A 271 -58.58 7.80 -54.18
N ASP A 272 -59.30 7.93 -53.06
CA ASP A 272 -59.17 9.02 -52.11
C ASP A 272 -58.06 8.71 -51.10
N LYS A 273 -57.04 9.56 -51.07
CA LYS A 273 -55.86 9.40 -50.19
C LYS A 273 -56.23 9.55 -48.71
N GLU A 274 -57.17 10.43 -48.36
CA GLU A 274 -57.56 10.69 -46.97
C GLU A 274 -58.40 9.53 -46.43
N GLN A 275 -59.36 9.03 -47.22
CA GLN A 275 -60.15 7.84 -46.89
C GLN A 275 -59.27 6.59 -46.76
N THR A 276 -58.26 6.45 -47.62
CA THR A 276 -57.32 5.32 -47.56
C THR A 276 -56.43 5.39 -46.32
N ALA A 277 -55.98 6.58 -45.92
CA ALA A 277 -55.22 6.77 -44.69
C ALA A 277 -56.06 6.47 -43.43
N LEU A 278 -57.32 6.91 -43.41
CA LEU A 278 -58.26 6.59 -42.31
C LEU A 278 -58.55 5.10 -42.24
N LEU A 279 -58.79 4.44 -43.38
CA LEU A 279 -59.02 3.01 -43.49
C LEU A 279 -57.87 2.19 -42.90
N LEU A 280 -56.62 2.54 -43.19
CA LEU A 280 -55.45 1.87 -42.63
C LEU A 280 -55.37 2.01 -41.11
N ARG A 281 -55.74 3.18 -40.56
CA ARG A 281 -55.80 3.39 -39.11
C ARG A 281 -56.90 2.56 -38.45
N VAL A 282 -58.09 2.55 -39.04
CA VAL A 282 -59.24 1.73 -38.61
C VAL A 282 -58.87 0.23 -38.62
N GLN A 283 -58.17 -0.24 -39.65
CA GLN A 283 -57.74 -1.64 -39.73
C GLN A 283 -56.62 -1.99 -38.74
N ARG A 284 -55.70 -1.06 -38.48
CA ARG A 284 -54.56 -1.28 -37.57
C ARG A 284 -55.00 -1.30 -36.11
N ASN A 285 -55.71 -0.27 -35.68
CA ASN A 285 -56.22 -0.17 -34.32
C ASN A 285 -57.52 0.66 -34.31
N PRO A 286 -58.69 0.00 -34.39
CA PRO A 286 -59.96 0.72 -34.43
C PRO A 286 -60.23 1.51 -33.15
N TYR A 287 -59.63 1.15 -32.01
CA TYR A 287 -59.75 1.91 -30.76
C TYR A 287 -59.30 3.36 -30.93
N ASP A 288 -58.17 3.61 -31.61
CA ASP A 288 -57.54 4.94 -31.72
C ASP A 288 -58.40 5.95 -32.50
N VAL A 289 -59.37 5.47 -33.28
CA VAL A 289 -60.26 6.28 -34.11
C VAL A 289 -61.71 6.32 -33.57
N MET A 290 -62.00 5.63 -32.46
CA MET A 290 -63.29 5.71 -31.74
C MET A 290 -63.33 6.94 -30.84
N ASN A 291 -63.30 8.13 -31.43
CA ASN A 291 -63.38 9.41 -30.72
C ASN A 291 -64.28 10.41 -31.45
N ARG A 292 -64.77 11.45 -30.77
CA ARG A 292 -65.70 12.44 -31.36
C ARG A 292 -65.13 13.22 -32.55
N ARG A 293 -63.81 13.30 -32.69
CA ARG A 293 -63.16 14.01 -33.81
C ARG A 293 -63.23 13.21 -35.10
N GLU A 294 -63.18 11.88 -35.00
CA GLU A 294 -62.98 11.00 -36.16
C GLU A 294 -64.19 10.11 -36.45
N ILE A 295 -65.11 9.95 -35.50
CA ILE A 295 -66.29 9.10 -35.62
C ILE A 295 -67.14 9.39 -36.87
N GLY A 296 -67.31 10.66 -37.23
CA GLY A 296 -68.05 11.06 -38.43
C GLY A 296 -67.40 10.56 -39.71
N ALA A 297 -66.08 10.72 -39.82
CA ALA A 297 -65.31 10.26 -40.97
C ALA A 297 -65.26 8.72 -41.06
N VAL A 298 -65.17 8.02 -39.93
CA VAL A 298 -65.20 6.55 -39.91
C VAL A 298 -66.60 6.04 -40.28
N THR A 299 -67.66 6.71 -39.84
CA THR A 299 -69.05 6.37 -40.22
C THR A 299 -69.27 6.55 -41.72
N GLU A 300 -68.76 7.64 -42.30
CA GLU A 300 -68.80 7.88 -43.74
C GLU A 300 -68.02 6.81 -44.51
N LEU A 301 -66.80 6.48 -44.07
CA LEU A 301 -65.97 5.41 -44.64
C LEU A 301 -66.72 4.07 -44.65
N LEU A 302 -67.30 3.67 -43.51
CA LEU A 302 -68.07 2.42 -43.41
C LEU A 302 -69.34 2.47 -44.28
N GLY A 303 -69.97 3.63 -44.41
CA GLY A 303 -71.09 3.86 -45.34
C GLY A 303 -70.68 3.66 -46.81
N ASN A 304 -69.50 4.12 -47.20
CA ASN A 304 -68.93 3.93 -48.53
C ASN A 304 -68.60 2.47 -48.81
N VAL A 305 -67.97 1.79 -47.84
CA VAL A 305 -67.68 0.34 -47.91
C VAL A 305 -68.98 -0.44 -48.07
N ARG A 306 -70.03 -0.10 -47.30
CA ARG A 306 -71.35 -0.73 -47.42
C ARG A 306 -71.96 -0.55 -48.81
N ARG A 307 -71.92 0.68 -49.36
CA ARG A 307 -72.40 0.97 -50.72
C ARG A 307 -71.64 0.19 -51.78
N ALA A 308 -70.32 0.05 -51.63
CA ALA A 308 -69.49 -0.72 -52.56
C ALA A 308 -69.75 -2.24 -52.50
N VAL A 309 -70.12 -2.77 -51.33
CA VAL A 309 -70.56 -4.17 -51.18
C VAL A 309 -71.91 -4.41 -51.84
N VAL A 310 -72.91 -3.56 -51.58
CA VAL A 310 -74.26 -3.67 -52.17
C VAL A 310 -74.23 -3.43 -53.69
N GLY A 311 -73.45 -2.46 -54.15
CA GLY A 311 -73.30 -2.14 -55.58
C GLY A 311 -72.43 -3.12 -56.37
N GLY A 312 -71.93 -4.18 -55.75
CA GLY A 312 -71.13 -5.23 -56.40
C GLY A 312 -69.69 -4.83 -56.74
N SER A 313 -69.25 -3.61 -56.40
CA SER A 313 -67.86 -3.15 -56.59
C SER A 313 -66.87 -3.87 -55.67
N ILE A 314 -67.34 -4.42 -54.54
CA ILE A 314 -66.58 -5.32 -53.66
C ILE A 314 -67.22 -6.71 -53.65
N SER A 315 -66.45 -7.72 -54.02
CA SER A 315 -66.87 -9.11 -53.92
C SER A 315 -66.71 -9.68 -52.50
N VAL A 316 -67.84 -9.99 -51.87
CA VAL A 316 -67.95 -10.72 -50.60
C VAL A 316 -68.65 -12.07 -50.80
N LYS A 317 -68.49 -13.00 -49.86
CA LYS A 317 -69.13 -14.34 -49.96
C LYS A 317 -70.65 -14.30 -49.78
N ASP A 318 -71.12 -13.38 -48.95
CA ASP A 318 -72.51 -13.20 -48.56
C ASP A 318 -72.73 -11.70 -48.36
N VAL A 319 -73.51 -11.10 -49.25
CA VAL A 319 -73.74 -9.65 -49.32
C VAL A 319 -74.59 -9.19 -48.15
N ASP A 320 -75.62 -9.95 -47.79
CA ASP A 320 -76.54 -9.61 -46.70
C ASP A 320 -75.82 -9.64 -45.36
N LYS A 321 -75.07 -10.73 -45.10
CA LYS A 321 -74.28 -10.88 -43.86
C LYS A 321 -73.19 -9.80 -43.71
N ALA A 322 -72.52 -9.43 -44.80
CA ALA A 322 -71.50 -8.38 -44.76
C ALA A 322 -72.12 -6.99 -44.53
N THR A 323 -73.25 -6.70 -45.17
CA THR A 323 -74.00 -5.44 -45.03
C THR A 323 -74.56 -5.29 -43.61
N GLU A 324 -75.06 -6.39 -43.03
CA GLU A 324 -75.53 -6.44 -41.65
C GLU A 324 -74.38 -6.24 -40.66
N ALA A 325 -73.23 -6.89 -40.85
CA ALA A 325 -72.06 -6.72 -40.00
C ALA A 325 -71.52 -5.28 -40.02
N ILE A 326 -71.52 -4.61 -41.17
CA ILE A 326 -71.13 -3.20 -41.29
C ILE A 326 -72.15 -2.31 -40.57
N THR A 327 -73.44 -2.56 -40.76
CA THR A 327 -74.51 -1.77 -40.13
C THR A 327 -74.46 -1.88 -38.60
N ARG A 328 -74.36 -3.10 -38.06
CA ARG A 328 -74.20 -3.33 -36.61
C ARG A 328 -72.92 -2.74 -36.04
N THR A 329 -71.85 -2.68 -36.83
CA THR A 329 -70.60 -2.02 -36.42
C THR A 329 -70.86 -0.52 -36.27
N VAL A 330 -71.39 0.13 -37.30
CA VAL A 330 -71.72 1.58 -37.29
C VAL A 330 -72.65 1.94 -36.13
N GLU A 331 -73.73 1.19 -35.93
CA GLU A 331 -74.69 1.43 -34.83
C GLU A 331 -74.05 1.33 -33.43
N SER A 332 -73.01 0.49 -33.26
CA SER A 332 -72.31 0.35 -31.98
C SER A 332 -71.23 1.41 -31.72
N MET A 333 -70.83 2.18 -32.74
CA MET A 333 -69.67 3.06 -32.63
C MET A 333 -69.89 4.25 -31.71
N GLU A 334 -71.07 4.88 -31.70
CA GLU A 334 -71.34 6.00 -30.77
C GLU A 334 -71.20 5.55 -29.31
N GLY A 335 -71.72 4.36 -28.98
CA GLY A 335 -71.53 3.77 -27.66
C GLY A 335 -70.08 3.42 -27.34
N TYR A 336 -69.26 3.09 -28.34
CA TYR A 336 -67.82 2.92 -28.14
C TYR A 336 -67.09 4.25 -27.91
N VAL A 337 -67.45 5.31 -28.63
CA VAL A 337 -66.87 6.65 -28.45
C VAL A 337 -67.02 7.14 -27.02
N ASP A 338 -68.24 7.07 -26.47
CA ASP A 338 -68.49 7.52 -25.09
C ASP A 338 -67.69 6.69 -24.06
N ARG A 339 -67.56 5.37 -24.29
CA ARG A 339 -66.78 4.48 -23.41
C ARG A 339 -65.27 4.72 -23.51
N VAL A 340 -64.76 5.00 -24.72
CA VAL A 340 -63.33 5.31 -24.96
C VAL A 340 -62.96 6.63 -24.32
N GLU A 341 -63.73 7.69 -24.58
CA GLU A 341 -63.48 9.01 -24.00
C GLU A 341 -63.61 8.99 -22.47
N GLY A 342 -64.60 8.25 -21.94
CA GLY A 342 -64.74 8.03 -20.50
C GLY A 342 -63.53 7.33 -19.87
N ALA A 343 -63.06 6.23 -20.47
CA ALA A 343 -61.89 5.50 -19.99
C ALA A 343 -60.61 6.35 -20.03
N GLU A 344 -60.40 7.12 -21.09
CA GLU A 344 -59.24 8.02 -21.20
C GLU A 344 -59.30 9.17 -20.19
N ALA A 345 -60.49 9.75 -19.96
CA ALA A 345 -60.68 10.79 -18.96
C ALA A 345 -60.39 10.30 -17.54
N ASP A 346 -60.87 9.10 -17.19
CA ASP A 346 -60.63 8.49 -15.88
C ASP A 346 -59.13 8.20 -15.66
N ILE A 347 -58.44 7.67 -16.68
CA ILE A 347 -56.98 7.44 -16.64
C ILE A 347 -56.24 8.77 -16.44
N GLN A 348 -56.56 9.81 -17.20
CA GLN A 348 -55.89 11.11 -17.10
C GLN A 348 -56.13 11.78 -15.74
N LYS A 349 -57.38 11.75 -15.26
CA LYS A 349 -57.75 12.30 -13.95
C LYS A 349 -57.00 11.58 -12.83
N THR A 350 -56.96 10.26 -12.87
CA THR A 350 -56.27 9.45 -11.85
C THR A 350 -54.76 9.67 -11.88
N ARG A 351 -54.15 9.76 -13.06
CA ARG A 351 -52.72 10.10 -13.21
C ARG A 351 -52.37 11.46 -12.61
N LYS A 352 -53.22 12.48 -12.83
CA LYS A 352 -53.02 13.80 -12.23
C LYS A 352 -53.10 13.73 -10.70
N MET A 353 -54.11 13.04 -10.16
CA MET A 353 -54.25 12.84 -8.71
C MET A 353 -53.05 12.11 -8.09
N ILE A 354 -52.47 11.14 -8.79
CA ILE A 354 -51.24 10.44 -8.37
C ILE A 354 -50.05 11.41 -8.34
N ALA A 355 -49.86 12.20 -9.39
CA ALA A 355 -48.75 13.16 -9.47
C ALA A 355 -48.82 14.23 -8.36
N ASP A 356 -50.03 14.73 -8.07
CA ASP A 356 -50.25 15.71 -7.01
C ASP A 356 -50.06 15.12 -5.60
N ALA A 357 -50.26 13.81 -5.45
CA ALA A 357 -50.14 13.08 -4.17
C ALA A 357 -48.79 12.38 -3.98
N GLU A 358 -47.87 12.43 -4.94
CA GLU A 358 -46.58 11.74 -4.86
C GLU A 358 -45.70 12.35 -3.75
N PRO A 359 -45.23 11.54 -2.79
CA PRO A 359 -44.58 12.08 -1.60
C PRO A 359 -43.13 12.46 -1.89
N VAL A 360 -42.89 13.74 -2.17
CA VAL A 360 -41.54 14.33 -2.28
C VAL A 360 -40.70 13.97 -1.06
N ARG A 361 -41.31 14.06 0.13
CA ARG A 361 -40.66 13.74 1.41
C ARG A 361 -40.16 12.30 1.50
N LEU A 362 -40.90 11.32 0.97
CA LEU A 362 -40.44 9.92 1.00
C LEU A 362 -39.19 9.72 0.14
N HIS A 363 -39.15 10.37 -1.04
CA HIS A 363 -37.99 10.33 -1.92
C HIS A 363 -36.77 11.02 -1.28
N GLU A 364 -36.97 12.12 -0.56
CA GLU A 364 -35.92 12.79 0.20
C GLU A 364 -35.35 11.87 1.29
N MET A 365 -36.23 11.21 2.06
CA MET A 365 -35.84 10.25 3.10
C MET A 365 -35.10 9.04 2.51
N GLU A 366 -35.51 8.52 1.35
CA GLU A 366 -34.82 7.43 0.65
C GLU A 366 -33.42 7.83 0.17
N ARG A 367 -33.26 9.06 -0.32
CA ARG A 367 -31.94 9.62 -0.69
C ARG A 367 -31.05 9.82 0.53
N GLU A 368 -31.59 10.35 1.62
CA GLU A 368 -30.86 10.49 2.88
C GLU A 368 -30.41 9.12 3.40
N MET A 369 -31.28 8.11 3.36
CA MET A 369 -30.93 6.75 3.77
C MET A 369 -29.82 6.15 2.89
N ALA A 370 -29.83 6.41 1.59
CA ALA A 370 -28.75 6.00 0.69
C ALA A 370 -27.42 6.68 1.05
N SER A 371 -27.44 7.98 1.32
CA SER A 371 -26.25 8.74 1.74
C SER A 371 -25.68 8.26 3.09
N LEU A 372 -26.55 7.95 4.06
CA LEU A 372 -26.14 7.39 5.35
C LEU A 372 -25.48 6.01 5.18
N ARG A 373 -26.02 5.16 4.29
CA ARG A 373 -25.42 3.85 3.97
C ARG A 373 -24.03 3.97 3.35
N GLU A 374 -23.85 4.87 2.40
CA GLU A 374 -22.56 5.13 1.76
C GLU A 374 -21.53 5.66 2.78
N SER A 375 -21.96 6.58 3.66
CA SER A 375 -21.13 7.09 4.75
C SER A 375 -20.73 5.97 5.71
N LYS A 376 -21.66 5.07 6.05
CA LYS A 376 -21.40 3.91 6.90
C LYS A 376 -20.42 2.94 6.25
N GLU A 377 -20.58 2.63 4.97
CA GLU A 377 -19.64 1.77 4.25
C GLU A 377 -18.23 2.36 4.24
N THR A 378 -18.12 3.68 4.06
CA THR A 378 -16.85 4.39 4.14
C THR A 378 -16.21 4.29 5.53
N ALA A 379 -16.99 4.49 6.60
CA ALA A 379 -16.51 4.35 7.97
C ALA A 379 -16.05 2.91 8.27
N LEU A 380 -16.80 1.89 7.83
CA LEU A 380 -16.43 0.48 7.96
C LEU A 380 -15.12 0.14 7.25
N ARG A 381 -14.90 0.67 6.04
CA ARG A 381 -13.63 0.49 5.31
C ARG A 381 -12.46 1.08 6.10
N ARG A 382 -12.61 2.31 6.63
CA ARG A 382 -11.58 2.94 7.47
C ARG A 382 -11.28 2.13 8.73
N ALA A 383 -12.32 1.59 9.39
CA ALA A 383 -12.13 0.71 10.54
C ALA A 383 -11.33 -0.56 10.16
N ALA A 384 -11.68 -1.22 9.05
CA ALA A 384 -10.95 -2.39 8.58
C ALA A 384 -9.48 -2.09 8.24
N GLU A 385 -9.20 -0.98 7.55
CA GLU A 385 -7.85 -0.55 7.18
C GLU A 385 -6.98 -0.24 8.40
N THR A 386 -7.53 0.52 9.36
CA THR A 386 -6.82 0.88 10.59
C THR A 386 -6.55 -0.34 11.47
N MET A 387 -7.50 -1.27 11.59
CA MET A 387 -7.31 -2.54 12.29
C MET A 387 -6.27 -3.43 11.61
N ALA A 388 -6.24 -3.49 10.28
CA ALA A 388 -5.21 -4.22 9.54
C ALA A 388 -3.81 -3.65 9.81
N ALA A 389 -3.67 -2.32 9.83
CA ALA A 389 -2.41 -1.65 10.16
C ALA A 389 -1.95 -1.94 11.59
N VAL A 390 -2.86 -1.89 12.58
CA VAL A 390 -2.58 -2.27 13.97
C VAL A 390 -2.06 -3.70 14.03
N ASN A 391 -2.77 -4.65 13.42
CA ASN A 391 -2.40 -6.06 13.43
C ASN A 391 -1.02 -6.32 12.80
N LEU A 392 -0.69 -5.64 11.70
CA LEU A 392 0.62 -5.76 11.06
C LEU A 392 1.74 -5.21 11.95
N ALA A 393 1.53 -4.06 12.59
CA ALA A 393 2.51 -3.45 13.48
C ALA A 393 2.76 -4.34 14.71
N VAL A 394 1.70 -4.83 15.36
CA VAL A 394 1.78 -5.76 16.51
C VAL A 394 2.53 -7.04 16.16
N ARG A 395 2.30 -7.60 14.97
CA ARG A 395 3.00 -8.82 14.50
C ARG A 395 4.49 -8.58 14.20
N SER A 396 4.88 -7.36 13.87
CA SER A 396 6.27 -7.00 13.53
C SER A 396 7.13 -6.77 14.78
N ILE A 397 6.55 -6.29 15.88
CA ILE A 397 7.28 -5.96 17.11
C ILE A 397 8.14 -7.12 17.66
N PRO A 398 7.66 -8.38 17.77
CA PRO A 398 8.47 -9.48 18.27
C PRO A 398 9.75 -9.74 17.44
N ALA A 399 9.70 -9.51 16.13
CA ALA A 399 10.86 -9.68 15.26
C ALA A 399 11.92 -8.61 15.53
N GLU A 400 11.51 -7.35 15.70
CA GLU A 400 12.41 -6.26 16.07
C GLU A 400 13.04 -6.49 17.45
N VAL A 401 12.25 -6.95 18.44
CA VAL A 401 12.78 -7.31 19.77
C VAL A 401 13.80 -8.45 19.66
N ALA A 402 13.58 -9.44 18.80
CA ALA A 402 14.52 -10.53 18.57
C ALA A 402 15.81 -10.08 17.87
N GLU A 403 15.75 -9.07 16.98
CA GLU A 403 16.95 -8.43 16.41
C GLU A 403 17.76 -7.71 17.49
N VAL A 404 17.09 -6.96 18.39
CA VAL A 404 17.75 -6.30 19.53
C VAL A 404 18.45 -7.33 20.43
N GLN A 405 17.80 -8.46 20.73
CA GLN A 405 18.40 -9.57 21.49
C GLN A 405 19.67 -10.13 20.81
N ARG A 406 19.61 -10.36 19.49
CA ARG A 406 20.76 -10.86 18.72
C ARG A 406 21.91 -9.86 18.67
N ALA A 407 21.61 -8.57 18.51
CA ALA A 407 22.61 -7.51 18.54
C ALA A 407 23.29 -7.41 19.91
N LEU A 408 22.51 -7.45 21.00
CA LEU A 408 23.08 -7.49 22.36
C LEU A 408 23.92 -8.74 22.61
N LEU A 409 23.50 -9.92 22.15
CA LEU A 409 24.32 -11.13 22.27
C LEU A 409 25.67 -10.97 21.56
N ARG A 410 25.67 -10.41 20.34
CA ARG A 410 26.89 -10.15 19.58
C ARG A 410 27.81 -9.16 20.28
N LEU A 411 27.26 -8.09 20.86
CA LEU A 411 28.04 -7.06 21.54
C LEU A 411 28.52 -7.48 22.92
N THR A 412 27.75 -8.25 23.68
CA THR A 412 28.05 -8.54 25.10
C THR A 412 28.58 -9.95 25.33
N GLY A 413 28.34 -10.87 24.39
CA GLY A 413 28.54 -12.31 24.58
C GLY A 413 27.52 -12.96 25.53
N THR A 414 26.55 -12.20 26.05
CA THR A 414 25.55 -12.66 27.02
C THR A 414 24.19 -12.77 26.36
N LYS A 415 23.47 -13.86 26.64
CA LYS A 415 22.10 -14.04 26.16
C LYS A 415 21.14 -13.26 27.06
N TYR A 416 20.43 -12.31 26.46
CA TYR A 416 19.38 -11.55 27.14
C TYR A 416 18.01 -12.09 26.80
N ASN A 417 17.14 -12.13 27.81
CA ASN A 417 15.71 -12.25 27.61
C ASN A 417 15.08 -10.88 27.84
N ILE A 418 14.75 -10.21 26.73
CA ILE A 418 14.17 -8.87 26.75
C ILE A 418 12.67 -8.96 27.02
N THR A 419 12.24 -8.31 28.09
CA THR A 419 10.84 -8.12 28.41
C THR A 419 10.29 -6.90 27.68
N TYR A 420 9.14 -7.07 27.05
CA TYR A 420 8.41 -6.05 26.30
C TYR A 420 7.02 -5.90 26.92
N GLU A 421 6.71 -4.71 27.46
CA GLU A 421 5.45 -4.39 28.15
C GLU A 421 4.51 -3.53 27.27
N GLY A 422 4.65 -3.57 25.95
CA GLY A 422 3.78 -2.79 25.05
C GLY A 422 2.40 -3.42 24.83
N PRO A 423 1.54 -2.80 23.99
CA PRO A 423 0.19 -3.28 23.74
C PRO A 423 0.25 -4.71 23.18
N GLY A 424 -0.04 -5.68 24.04
CA GLY A 424 -0.04 -7.08 23.65
C GLY A 424 -1.08 -7.35 22.57
N PRO A 425 -0.90 -8.39 21.75
CA PRO A 425 -1.98 -8.87 20.89
C PRO A 425 -3.17 -9.24 21.80
N GLN A 426 -4.29 -8.51 21.66
CA GLN A 426 -5.55 -8.86 22.31
C GLN A 426 -6.17 -10.10 21.66
#